data_AF-A0A482WCU0-F1
#
_entry.id   AF-A0A482WCU0-F1
#
_cell.length_a   1.000
_cell.length_b   1.000
_cell.length_c   1.000
_cell.angle_alpha   90.00
_cell.angle_beta   90.00
_cell.angle_gamma   90.00
#
_symmetry.space_group_name_H-M   'P 1'
#
loop_
_entity.id
_entity.type
_entity.pdbx_description
1 polymer ?
#
loop_
_entity_poly.entity_id
_entity_poly.type
_entity_poly.pdbx_seq_one_letter_code
_entity_poly.pdbx_strand_id
1 'polypeptide(L)'
;MDNILDLLECCVCTELMFGGIYICTVGHSLCSKCSRHLRYCPMCNSSMKSTHNISMEKLLKAFMANPLLFTAKKPTPAAAPKTKEAAPKTRKRRGRKGIKQ
;
A
#
# COMPACT_ATOMS: atom_id res chain seq x y z
N MET A 1 20.64 -14.68 11.05
CA MET A 1 19.42 -14.18 10.39
C MET A 1 19.13 -12.86 11.05
N ASP A 2 19.12 -11.78 10.29
CA ASP A 2 18.89 -10.44 10.84
C ASP A 2 17.42 -10.29 11.23
N ASN A 3 17.15 -9.65 12.38
CA ASN A 3 15.77 -9.42 12.78
C ASN A 3 15.19 -8.33 11.87
N ILE A 4 13.95 -8.53 11.42
CA ILE A 4 13.30 -7.55 10.54
C ILE A 4 13.11 -6.19 11.21
N LEU A 5 13.06 -6.17 12.55
CA LEU A 5 12.97 -4.94 13.34
C LEU A 5 14.24 -4.09 13.19
N ASP A 6 15.41 -4.71 13.13
CA ASP A 6 16.70 -4.03 12.96
C ASP A 6 16.76 -3.28 11.62
N LEU A 7 16.12 -3.83 10.57
CA LEU A 7 15.97 -3.17 9.26
C LEU A 7 15.04 -1.95 9.28
N LEU A 8 14.23 -1.82 10.33
CA LEU A 8 13.20 -0.79 10.49
C LEU A 8 13.59 0.27 11.53
N GLU A 9 14.83 0.21 12.02
CA GLU A 9 15.42 1.23 12.87
C GLU A 9 15.92 2.42 12.07
N CYS A 10 15.73 3.61 12.63
CA CYS A 10 16.27 4.84 12.05
C CYS A 10 17.79 4.89 12.26
N CYS A 11 18.57 5.11 11.20
CA CYS A 11 20.03 5.21 11.31
C CYS A 11 20.54 6.42 12.11
N VAL A 12 19.66 7.36 12.49
CA VAL A 12 20.02 8.56 13.24
C VAL A 12 19.75 8.40 14.74
N CYS A 13 18.56 7.93 15.10
CA CYS A 13 18.13 7.83 16.50
C CYS A 13 18.02 6.41 17.02
N THR A 14 18.28 5.40 16.17
CA THR A 14 18.20 3.97 16.49
C THR A 14 16.87 3.56 17.12
N GLU A 15 15.81 4.31 16.84
CA GLU A 15 14.44 3.98 17.24
C GLU A 15 13.72 3.38 16.03
N LEU A 16 12.80 2.46 16.29
CA LEU A 16 11.88 1.95 15.26
C LEU A 16 11.10 3.11 14.62
N MET A 17 11.06 3.12 13.29
CA MET A 17 10.40 4.17 12.52
C MET A 17 8.87 4.04 12.55
N PHE A 18 8.24 4.29 13.71
CA PHE A 18 6.79 4.21 13.86
C PHE A 18 6.07 5.49 13.38
N GLY A 19 4.89 5.31 12.77
CA GLY A 19 4.02 6.40 12.33
C GLY A 19 4.36 6.94 10.95
N GLY A 20 5.54 7.55 10.79
CA GLY A 20 5.94 8.24 9.56
C GLY A 20 7.35 7.90 9.11
N ILE A 21 7.48 7.38 7.89
CA ILE A 21 8.75 6.97 7.29
C ILE A 21 9.01 7.83 6.06
N TYR A 22 10.07 8.62 6.09
CA TYR A 22 10.43 9.55 5.03
C TYR A 22 11.59 9.02 4.21
N ILE A 23 11.58 9.28 2.92
CA ILE A 23 12.62 8.80 2.01
C ILE A 23 13.38 9.94 1.34
N CYS A 24 14.69 9.74 1.16
CA CYS A 24 15.49 10.60 0.30
C CYS A 24 15.26 10.27 -1.19
N THR A 25 15.85 11.05 -2.09
CA THR A 25 15.76 10.82 -3.55
C THR A 25 16.28 9.46 -4.00
N VAL A 26 17.21 8.85 -3.25
CA VAL A 26 17.79 7.54 -3.55
C VAL A 26 16.95 6.40 -2.97
N GLY A 27 16.21 6.64 -1.89
CA GLY A 27 15.33 5.64 -1.26
C GLY A 27 15.68 5.23 0.18
N HIS A 28 16.67 5.86 0.82
CA HIS A 28 16.97 5.61 2.24
C HIS A 28 15.86 6.17 3.13
N SER A 29 15.46 5.40 4.13
CA SER A 29 14.35 5.71 5.03
C SER A 29 14.83 6.34 6.33
N LEU A 30 14.08 7.33 6.84
CA LEU A 30 14.28 8.00 8.13
C LEU A 30 12.94 8.14 8.86
N CYS A 31 12.96 8.16 10.19
CA CYS A 31 11.76 8.44 10.97
C CYS A 31 11.31 9.90 10.84
N SER A 32 10.03 10.17 11.11
CA SER A 32 9.44 11.52 11.07
C SER A 32 10.15 12.54 11.98
N LYS A 33 10.69 12.10 13.12
CA LYS A 33 11.42 12.99 14.03
C LYS A 33 12.73 13.45 13.40
N CYS A 34 13.52 12.53 12.85
CA CYS A 34 14.82 12.85 12.27
C CYS A 34 14.70 13.56 10.92
N SER A 35 13.71 13.22 10.09
CA SER A 35 13.55 13.83 8.76
C SER A 35 13.27 15.34 8.83
N ARG A 36 12.61 15.84 9.89
CA ARG A 36 12.34 17.28 10.07
C ARG A 36 13.59 18.13 10.30
N HIS A 37 14.64 17.53 10.84
CA HIS A 37 15.88 18.23 11.19
C HIS A 37 16.96 18.11 10.11
N LEU A 38 16.72 17.31 9.07
CA LEU A 38 17.71 16.93 8.07
C LEU A 38 17.26 17.34 6.66
N ARG A 39 18.06 18.19 6.01
CA ARG A 39 17.88 18.53 4.59
C ARG A 39 18.53 17.51 3.65
N TYR A 40 19.51 16.76 4.14
CA TYR A 40 20.26 15.76 3.39
C TYR A 40 20.29 14.42 4.14
N CYS A 41 20.29 13.34 3.37
CA CYS A 41 20.31 11.99 3.89
C CYS A 41 21.69 11.67 4.49
N PRO A 42 21.77 11.18 5.75
CA PRO A 42 23.05 10.85 6.38
C PRO A 42 23.76 9.64 5.72
N MET A 43 23.02 8.80 4.99
CA MET A 43 23.56 7.59 4.36
C MET A 43 24.19 7.86 2.99
N CYS A 44 23.67 8.82 2.22
CA CYS A 44 24.05 9.02 0.82
C CYS A 44 24.18 10.49 0.41
N ASN A 45 24.09 11.41 1.37
CA ASN A 45 24.18 12.86 1.20
C ASN A 45 23.22 13.49 0.17
N SER A 46 22.22 12.72 -0.28
CA SER A 46 21.22 13.17 -1.25
C SER A 46 20.09 13.94 -0.55
N SER A 47 19.40 14.80 -1.29
CA SER A 47 18.33 15.64 -0.74
C SER A 47 17.21 14.80 -0.11
N MET A 48 16.81 15.17 1.11
CA MET A 48 15.63 14.63 1.76
C MET A 48 14.38 15.26 1.15
N LYS A 49 13.44 14.41 0.73
CA LYS A 49 12.13 14.87 0.26
C LYS A 49 11.13 14.80 1.41
N SER A 50 10.08 15.61 1.34
CA SER A 50 8.89 15.46 2.17
C SER A 50 8.02 14.27 1.74
N THR A 51 8.59 13.29 1.02
CA THR A 51 7.90 12.11 0.53
C THR A 51 7.96 11.01 1.58
N HIS A 52 6.79 10.42 1.84
CA HIS A 52 6.63 9.34 2.79
C HIS A 52 6.61 7.99 2.08
N ASN A 53 7.16 6.96 2.72
CA ASN A 53 7.02 5.59 2.33
C ASN A 53 5.81 4.95 3.04
N ILE A 54 4.61 5.28 2.53
CA ILE A 54 3.32 4.79 3.06
C ILE A 54 3.26 3.25 3.07
N SER A 55 3.93 2.60 2.11
CA SER A 55 4.01 1.14 2.06
C SER A 55 4.77 0.57 3.26
N MET A 56 5.91 1.17 3.61
CA MET A 56 6.67 0.76 4.80
C MET A 56 5.90 1.04 6.10
N GLU A 57 5.22 2.18 6.19
CA GLU A 57 4.39 2.50 7.37
C GLU A 57 3.31 1.43 7.59
N LYS A 58 2.63 1.01 6.52
CA LYS A 58 1.61 -0.06 6.57
C LYS A 58 2.22 -1.41 6.95
N LEU A 59 3.39 -1.73 6.43
CA LEU A 59 4.08 -2.99 6.75
C LEU A 59 4.49 -3.06 8.22
N LEU A 60 5.09 -1.98 8.75
CA LEU A 60 5.40 -1.86 10.17
C LEU A 60 4.14 -1.98 11.04
N LYS A 61 3.07 -1.28 10.67
CA LYS A 61 1.80 -1.35 11.38
C LYS A 61 1.22 -2.76 11.40
N ALA A 62 1.25 -3.47 10.27
CA ALA A 62 0.79 -4.85 10.17
C ALA A 62 1.68 -5.81 10.97
N PHE A 63 3.00 -5.62 10.92
CA PHE A 63 3.96 -6.43 11.66
C PHE A 63 3.76 -6.28 13.18
N MET A 64 3.57 -5.05 13.67
CA MET A 64 3.30 -4.81 15.09
C MET A 64 1.92 -5.32 15.53
N ALA A 65 0.92 -5.28 14.66
CA ALA A 65 -0.43 -5.76 14.97
C ALA A 65 -0.52 -7.29 15.01
N ASN A 66 0.23 -7.99 14.16
CA ASN A 66 0.29 -9.45 14.15
C ASN A 66 1.64 -9.94 13.56
N PRO A 67 2.64 -10.19 14.41
CA PRO A 67 3.98 -10.60 13.97
C PRO A 67 4.02 -11.94 13.21
N LEU A 68 2.97 -12.77 13.32
CA LEU A 68 2.91 -14.09 12.70
C LEU A 68 2.44 -14.07 11.23
N LEU A 69 1.95 -12.93 10.71
CA LEU A 69 1.40 -12.85 9.35
C LEU A 69 2.44 -13.02 8.22
N PHE A 70 3.74 -12.89 8.52
CA PHE A 70 4.78 -13.00 7.50
C PHE A 70 5.24 -14.44 7.22
N THR A 71 4.88 -15.41 8.08
CA THR A 71 5.16 -16.83 7.86
C THR A 71 4.05 -17.54 7.07
N ALA A 72 2.89 -16.90 6.92
CA ALA A 72 1.79 -17.41 6.11
C ALA A 72 2.08 -17.13 4.62
N LYS A 73 2.60 -18.14 3.91
CA LYS A 73 2.50 -18.21 2.44
C LYS A 73 1.06 -17.82 2.07
N LYS A 74 0.87 -16.77 1.27
CA LYS A 74 -0.47 -16.46 0.72
C LYS A 74 -1.03 -17.74 0.08
N PRO A 75 -2.28 -18.15 0.37
CA PRO A 75 -2.96 -19.05 -0.53
C PRO A 75 -2.99 -18.36 -1.89
N THR A 76 -2.40 -19.01 -2.90
CA THR A 76 -2.59 -18.67 -4.30
C THR A 76 -4.07 -18.41 -4.54
N PRO A 77 -4.48 -17.32 -5.22
CA PRO A 77 -5.87 -17.17 -5.61
C PRO A 77 -6.23 -18.35 -6.52
N ALA A 78 -6.95 -19.31 -5.95
CA ALA A 78 -7.57 -20.38 -6.69
C ALA A 78 -8.56 -19.73 -7.67
N ALA A 79 -8.31 -19.95 -8.95
CA ALA A 79 -9.23 -19.87 -10.08
C ALA A 79 -10.39 -18.87 -9.98
N ALA A 80 -10.30 -17.81 -10.78
CA ALA A 80 -11.42 -16.93 -11.10
C ALA A 80 -12.69 -17.73 -11.46
N PRO A 81 -13.88 -17.39 -10.91
CA PRO A 81 -15.13 -17.96 -11.37
C PRO A 81 -15.45 -17.44 -12.77
N LYS A 82 -15.67 -18.37 -13.72
CA LYS A 82 -16.15 -18.05 -15.08
C LYS A 82 -17.50 -17.33 -14.97
N THR A 83 -17.54 -16.06 -15.37
CA THR A 83 -18.78 -15.32 -15.60
C THR A 83 -19.56 -15.98 -16.72
N LYS A 84 -20.75 -16.52 -16.41
CA LYS A 84 -21.79 -16.77 -17.42
C LYS A 84 -22.64 -15.52 -17.53
N GLU A 85 -22.41 -14.76 -18.60
CA GLU A 85 -23.21 -13.59 -18.96
C GLU A 85 -24.60 -14.05 -19.42
N ALA A 86 -25.64 -13.68 -18.66
CA ALA A 86 -27.03 -13.92 -19.04
C ALA A 86 -27.66 -12.59 -19.49
N ALA A 87 -27.95 -12.50 -20.78
CA ALA A 87 -28.57 -11.35 -21.43
C ALA A 87 -29.97 -11.01 -20.88
N PRO A 88 -30.35 -9.72 -20.75
CA PRO A 88 -31.70 -9.33 -20.34
C PRO A 88 -32.70 -9.52 -21.49
N LYS A 89 -33.71 -10.37 -21.27
CA LYS A 89 -34.85 -10.56 -22.17
C LYS A 89 -35.80 -9.36 -22.07
N THR A 90 -35.79 -8.47 -23.05
CA THR A 90 -36.84 -7.44 -23.21
C THR A 90 -38.11 -8.09 -23.75
N ARG A 91 -39.14 -8.19 -22.90
CA ARG A 91 -40.45 -8.74 -23.26
C ARG A 91 -41.37 -7.65 -23.82
N LYS A 92 -41.60 -7.70 -25.14
CA LYS A 92 -42.62 -6.98 -25.91
C LYS A 92 -44.04 -7.08 -25.33
N ARG A 93 -44.81 -5.98 -25.38
CA ARG A 93 -46.27 -5.94 -25.68
C ARG A 93 -46.54 -4.65 -26.48
N ARG A 94 -46.68 -4.69 -27.82
CA ARG A 94 -47.85 -5.00 -28.67
C ARG A 94 -49.08 -4.10 -28.45
N GLY A 95 -49.38 -3.31 -29.49
CA GLY A 95 -50.71 -2.81 -29.89
C GLY A 95 -51.05 -1.40 -29.40
N ARG A 96 -51.77 -0.53 -30.12
CA ARG A 96 -52.59 -0.73 -31.34
C ARG A 96 -53.14 0.66 -31.78
N LYS A 97 -53.15 0.90 -33.11
CA LYS A 97 -54.09 1.72 -33.92
C LYS A 97 -54.19 3.26 -33.76
N GLY A 98 -54.29 3.91 -34.92
CA GLY A 98 -55.18 5.05 -35.20
C GLY A 98 -54.45 6.37 -35.44
N ILE A 99 -54.26 6.87 -36.68
CA ILE A 99 -55.23 7.54 -37.59
C ILE A 99 -55.26 9.07 -37.39
N LYS A 100 -54.87 9.78 -38.48
CA LYS A 100 -55.28 11.12 -38.96
C LYS A 100 -54.90 12.32 -38.08
N GLN A 101 -54.52 13.49 -38.61
CA GLN A 101 -54.81 14.13 -39.90
C GLN A 101 -53.56 14.77 -40.47
#